data_AF-A0A660T8Q9-F1
#
_entry.id   AF-A0A660T8Q9-F1
#
_cell.length_a   1.000
_cell.length_b   1.000
_cell.length_c   1.000
_cell.angle_alpha   90.00
_cell.angle_beta   90.00
_cell.angle_gamma   90.00
#
_symmetry.space_group_name_H-M   'P 1'
#
loop_
_entity.id
_entity.type
_entity.pdbx_description
1 polymer ?
#
loop_
_entity_poly.entity_id
_entity_poly.type
_entity_poly.pdbx_seq_one_letter_code
_entity_poly.pdbx_strand_id
1 'polypeptide(L)'
;PAGVPDYFGAFAVTAGKGVEKLASAFEVKHDDYSAIMIKIMADRLAEAFAEYLHQQVRVKFWGYNSDEKLDLNELLREKYQGIRPAPGYPTCPGHIDKYVIWDILKVEENIGISLTESAMMVPAASVSGFYFANPESRYFSIGKITKEQIEFWAKEKDISMDEAHRWLSSVAAD
;
A
#
# COMPACT_ATOMS: atom_id res chain seq x y z
N PRO A 1 -16.52 12.43 15.40
CA PRO A 1 -16.97 13.33 16.51
C PRO A 1 -16.07 13.15 17.73
N ALA A 2 -15.66 14.23 18.40
CA ALA A 2 -14.82 14.12 19.59
C ALA A 2 -15.49 13.21 20.63
N GLY A 3 -14.75 12.23 21.16
CA GLY A 3 -15.23 11.28 22.16
C GLY A 3 -15.85 9.99 21.62
N VAL A 4 -15.92 9.78 20.30
CA VAL A 4 -16.29 8.48 19.72
C VAL A 4 -15.02 7.68 19.43
N PRO A 5 -14.86 6.46 19.99
CA PRO A 5 -13.76 5.57 19.62
C PRO A 5 -13.80 5.29 18.12
N ASP A 6 -12.65 5.46 17.46
CA ASP A 6 -12.48 5.17 16.04
C ASP A 6 -11.20 4.35 15.84
N TYR A 7 -11.10 3.71 14.68
CA TYR A 7 -10.06 2.75 14.38
C TYR A 7 -9.56 2.94 12.94
N PHE A 8 -8.33 2.54 12.71
CA PHE A 8 -7.78 2.35 11.37
C PHE A 8 -6.99 1.05 11.35
N GLY A 9 -6.83 0.48 10.16
CA GLY A 9 -5.99 -0.70 9.95
C GLY A 9 -4.79 -0.41 9.08
N ALA A 10 -3.85 -1.35 9.05
CA ALA A 10 -2.76 -1.37 8.09
C ALA A 10 -2.51 -2.81 7.63
N PHE A 11 -1.92 -2.97 6.45
CA PHE A 11 -1.51 -4.27 5.92
C PHE A 11 -0.22 -4.20 5.12
N ALA A 12 0.45 -5.34 5.02
CA ALA A 12 1.47 -5.62 4.04
C ALA A 12 1.33 -7.08 3.59
N VAL A 13 1.35 -7.32 2.28
CA VAL A 13 1.25 -8.65 1.66
C VAL A 13 2.31 -8.80 0.58
N THR A 14 2.69 -10.03 0.28
CA THR A 14 3.61 -10.36 -0.81
C THR A 14 3.22 -11.68 -1.46
N ALA A 15 3.50 -11.83 -2.76
CA ALA A 15 3.45 -13.12 -3.43
C ALA A 15 4.61 -14.06 -3.01
N GLY A 16 5.61 -13.54 -2.30
CA GLY A 16 6.70 -14.29 -1.68
C GLY A 16 8.09 -13.97 -2.25
N LYS A 17 9.13 -14.37 -1.52
CA LYS A 17 10.55 -14.06 -1.81
C LYS A 17 11.17 -14.87 -2.95
N GLY A 18 10.46 -15.86 -3.48
CA GLY A 18 11.00 -16.81 -4.46
C GLY A 18 11.03 -16.31 -5.90
N VAL A 19 10.32 -15.21 -6.20
CA VAL A 19 10.05 -14.75 -7.56
C VAL A 19 11.33 -14.37 -8.29
N GLU A 20 12.20 -13.58 -7.68
CA GLU A 20 13.48 -13.17 -8.25
C GLU A 20 14.36 -14.38 -8.57
N LYS A 21 14.46 -15.35 -7.65
CA LYS A 21 15.24 -16.57 -7.87
C LYS A 21 14.69 -17.39 -9.04
N LEU A 22 13.37 -17.49 -9.16
CA LEU A 22 12.72 -18.21 -10.27
C LEU A 22 12.95 -17.48 -11.60
N ALA A 23 12.78 -16.16 -11.63
CA ALA A 23 13.00 -15.35 -12.82
C ALA A 23 14.46 -15.46 -13.30
N SER A 24 15.44 -15.31 -12.41
CA SER A 24 16.85 -15.47 -12.77
C SER A 24 17.18 -16.88 -13.28
N ALA A 25 16.52 -17.92 -12.77
CA ALA A 25 16.71 -19.28 -13.28
C ALA A 25 16.19 -19.47 -14.72
N PHE A 26 15.19 -18.70 -15.14
CA PHE A 26 14.72 -18.64 -16.53
C PHE A 26 15.65 -17.79 -17.41
N GLU A 27 16.10 -16.63 -16.91
CA GLU A 27 17.03 -15.72 -17.60
C GLU A 27 18.36 -16.44 -17.93
N VAL A 28 18.91 -17.23 -17.00
CA VAL A 28 20.13 -18.05 -17.24
C VAL A 28 19.94 -19.07 -18.37
N LYS A 29 18.70 -19.49 -18.63
CA LYS A 29 18.35 -20.41 -19.73
C LYS A 29 17.94 -19.68 -21.01
N HIS A 30 18.07 -18.35 -21.05
CA HIS A 30 17.58 -17.49 -22.14
C HIS A 30 16.08 -17.61 -22.41
N ASP A 31 15.30 -17.94 -21.37
CA ASP A 31 13.84 -17.98 -21.42
C ASP A 31 13.24 -16.69 -20.82
N ASP A 32 13.39 -15.60 -21.57
CA ASP A 32 12.92 -14.27 -21.14
C ASP A 32 11.40 -14.23 -20.96
N TYR A 33 10.65 -15.02 -21.74
CA TYR A 33 9.20 -15.11 -21.63
C TYR A 33 8.78 -15.63 -20.26
N SER A 34 9.34 -16.78 -19.83
CA SER A 34 8.99 -17.34 -18.52
C SER A 34 9.49 -16.47 -17.36
N ALA A 35 10.66 -15.81 -17.52
CA ALA A 35 11.19 -14.87 -16.54
C ALA A 35 10.25 -13.66 -16.32
N ILE A 36 9.70 -13.10 -17.40
CA ILE A 36 8.72 -12.02 -17.33
C ILE A 36 7.38 -12.55 -16.81
N MET A 37 6.93 -13.71 -17.28
CA MET A 37 5.65 -14.30 -16.90
C MET A 37 5.56 -14.57 -15.41
N ILE A 38 6.61 -15.11 -14.78
CA ILE A 38 6.61 -15.36 -13.33
C ILE A 38 6.54 -14.06 -12.52
N LYS A 39 7.21 -12.99 -12.98
CA LYS A 39 7.13 -11.65 -12.36
C LYS A 39 5.70 -11.09 -12.47
N ILE A 40 5.06 -11.21 -13.64
CA ILE A 40 3.67 -10.78 -13.84
C ILE A 40 2.70 -11.57 -12.96
N MET A 41 2.82 -12.90 -12.91
CA MET A 41 1.96 -13.73 -12.06
C MET A 41 2.12 -13.38 -10.59
N ALA A 42 3.35 -13.15 -10.12
CA ALA A 42 3.61 -12.73 -8.75
C ALA A 42 2.93 -11.39 -8.42
N ASP A 43 3.03 -10.41 -9.31
CA ASP A 43 2.36 -9.12 -9.15
C ASP A 43 0.82 -9.29 -9.04
N ARG A 44 0.22 -10.12 -9.91
CA ARG A 44 -1.22 -10.43 -9.82
C ARG A 44 -1.61 -11.15 -8.53
N LEU A 45 -0.75 -12.03 -8.01
CA LEU A 45 -0.98 -12.71 -6.73
C LEU A 45 -0.89 -11.76 -5.54
N ALA A 46 0.04 -10.80 -5.55
CA ALA A 46 0.17 -9.80 -4.50
C ALA A 46 -1.07 -8.91 -4.42
N GLU A 47 -1.58 -8.44 -5.57
CA GLU A 47 -2.81 -7.65 -5.66
C GLU A 47 -4.05 -8.47 -5.26
N ALA A 48 -4.15 -9.72 -5.72
CA ALA A 48 -5.24 -10.61 -5.32
C ALA A 48 -5.25 -10.87 -3.82
N PHE A 49 -4.07 -10.97 -3.18
CA PHE A 49 -3.97 -11.12 -1.75
C PHE A 49 -4.37 -9.83 -1.02
N ALA A 50 -4.00 -8.65 -1.52
CA ALA A 50 -4.45 -7.39 -0.96
C ALA A 50 -5.99 -7.28 -0.99
N GLU A 51 -6.62 -7.69 -2.10
CA GLU A 51 -8.08 -7.70 -2.25
C GLU A 51 -8.76 -8.69 -1.30
N TYR A 52 -8.26 -9.92 -1.27
CA TYR A 52 -8.75 -10.97 -0.38
C TYR A 52 -8.63 -10.57 1.10
N LEU A 53 -7.47 -10.06 1.50
CA LEU A 53 -7.25 -9.63 2.89
C LEU A 53 -8.17 -8.45 3.24
N HIS A 54 -8.35 -7.49 2.32
CA HIS A 54 -9.28 -6.40 2.54
C HIS A 54 -10.70 -6.92 2.78
N GLN A 55 -11.18 -7.86 1.96
CA GLN A 55 -12.47 -8.51 2.18
C GLN A 55 -12.54 -9.20 3.55
N GLN A 56 -11.51 -9.95 3.96
CA GLN A 56 -11.48 -10.57 5.28
C GLN A 56 -11.51 -9.53 6.42
N VAL A 57 -10.90 -8.36 6.24
CA VAL A 57 -10.98 -7.28 7.22
C VAL A 57 -12.40 -6.73 7.32
N ARG A 58 -13.06 -6.45 6.20
CA ARG A 58 -14.44 -5.95 6.19
C ARG A 58 -15.44 -6.91 6.84
N VAL A 59 -15.30 -8.20 6.54
CA VAL A 59 -16.26 -9.24 6.95
C VAL A 59 -15.96 -9.82 8.33
N LYS A 60 -14.68 -9.98 8.68
CA LYS A 60 -14.26 -10.78 9.85
C LYS A 60 -13.41 -10.01 10.86
N PHE A 61 -12.27 -9.45 10.45
CA PHE A 61 -11.31 -8.89 11.43
C PHE A 61 -11.78 -7.56 12.02
N TRP A 62 -12.28 -6.67 11.18
CA TRP A 62 -12.97 -5.44 11.60
C TRP A 62 -14.48 -5.68 11.68
N GLY A 63 -15.03 -6.40 10.71
CA GLY A 63 -16.40 -6.94 10.81
C GLY A 63 -17.51 -5.90 10.68
N TYR A 64 -17.24 -4.72 10.11
CA TYR A 64 -18.27 -3.70 9.90
C TYR A 64 -19.23 -4.03 8.75
N ASN A 65 -18.93 -5.06 7.94
CA ASN A 65 -19.81 -5.55 6.88
C ASN A 65 -19.81 -7.09 6.84
N SER A 66 -20.25 -7.74 7.92
CA SER A 66 -20.19 -9.20 8.08
C SER A 66 -21.07 -9.99 7.10
N ASP A 67 -22.11 -9.37 6.54
CA ASP A 67 -23.04 -9.99 5.59
C ASP A 67 -22.68 -9.73 4.12
N GLU A 68 -21.49 -9.19 3.85
CA GLU A 68 -21.02 -8.88 2.49
C GLU A 68 -21.00 -10.13 1.60
N LYS A 69 -21.67 -10.04 0.45
CA LYS A 69 -21.74 -11.10 -0.57
C LYS A 69 -21.50 -10.52 -1.96
N LEU A 70 -20.32 -9.97 -2.18
CA LEU A 70 -19.91 -9.42 -3.46
C LEU A 70 -19.34 -10.51 -4.37
N ASP A 71 -19.70 -10.47 -5.65
CA ASP A 71 -19.00 -11.24 -6.67
C ASP A 71 -17.67 -10.57 -7.06
N LEU A 72 -16.87 -11.25 -7.88
CA LEU A 72 -15.58 -10.73 -8.34
C LEU A 72 -15.71 -9.41 -9.11
N ASN A 73 -16.72 -9.24 -9.96
CA ASN A 73 -16.91 -8.01 -10.74
C ASN A 73 -17.28 -6.83 -9.83
N GLU A 74 -18.04 -7.10 -8.77
CA GLU A 74 -18.40 -6.10 -7.77
C GLU A 74 -17.22 -5.69 -6.89
N LEU A 75 -16.38 -6.66 -6.49
CA LEU A 75 -15.10 -6.39 -5.81
C LEU A 75 -14.18 -5.53 -6.68
N LEU A 76 -13.99 -5.89 -7.95
CA LEU A 76 -13.15 -5.12 -8.89
C LEU A 76 -13.70 -3.73 -9.20
N ARG A 77 -14.99 -3.51 -9.01
CA ARG A 77 -15.64 -2.19 -9.11
C ARG A 77 -15.69 -1.45 -7.77
N GLU A 78 -15.02 -1.98 -6.75
CA GLU A 78 -14.95 -1.43 -5.39
C GLU A 78 -16.33 -1.14 -4.78
N LYS A 79 -17.32 -2.00 -5.03
CA LYS A 79 -18.70 -1.87 -4.51
C LYS A 79 -18.86 -2.19 -3.01
N TYR A 80 -17.77 -2.12 -2.25
CA TYR A 80 -17.78 -2.32 -0.81
C TYR A 80 -17.67 -0.98 -0.08
N GLN A 81 -18.07 -0.99 1.20
CA GLN A 81 -17.81 0.13 2.10
C GLN A 81 -16.32 0.19 2.49
N GLY A 82 -15.75 1.39 2.56
CA GLY A 82 -14.38 1.61 3.02
C GLY A 82 -13.33 1.60 1.90
N ILE A 83 -12.11 2.04 2.23
CA ILE A 83 -10.99 2.15 1.29
C ILE A 83 -9.70 1.59 1.88
N ARG A 84 -8.76 1.24 1.00
CA ARG A 84 -7.43 0.72 1.34
C ARG A 84 -6.28 1.56 0.72
N PRO A 85 -6.09 2.84 1.09
CA PRO A 85 -5.10 3.70 0.46
C PRO A 85 -3.66 3.24 0.73
N ALA A 86 -2.83 3.26 -0.31
CA ALA A 86 -1.46 2.79 -0.28
C ALA A 86 -0.47 3.96 -0.46
N PRO A 87 0.54 4.13 0.42
CA PRO A 87 1.55 5.18 0.28
C PRO A 87 2.25 5.17 -1.09
N GLY A 88 2.27 6.34 -1.75
CA GLY A 88 2.73 6.56 -3.12
C GLY A 88 1.60 6.81 -4.12
N TYR A 89 0.34 6.52 -3.76
CA TYR A 89 -0.82 6.83 -4.59
C TYR A 89 -1.28 8.29 -4.43
N PRO A 90 -2.07 8.84 -5.36
CA PRO A 90 -2.49 10.25 -5.33
C PRO A 90 -3.19 10.72 -4.04
N THR A 91 -3.83 9.80 -3.29
CA THR A 91 -4.49 10.11 -2.01
C THR A 91 -3.51 10.21 -0.84
N CYS A 92 -2.34 9.59 -0.95
CA CYS A 92 -1.27 9.58 0.06
C CYS A 92 0.09 9.45 -0.64
N PRO A 93 0.59 10.51 -1.30
CA PRO A 93 1.72 10.42 -2.23
C PRO A 93 3.08 10.22 -1.54
N GLY A 94 3.20 10.53 -0.25
CA GLY A 94 4.44 10.38 0.50
C GLY A 94 4.81 8.91 0.67
N HIS A 95 5.81 8.43 -0.06
CA HIS A 95 6.30 7.06 0.07
C HIS A 95 6.86 6.75 1.47
N ILE A 96 7.32 7.77 2.20
CA ILE A 96 7.81 7.67 3.59
C ILE A 96 6.78 7.05 4.54
N ASP A 97 5.47 7.17 4.24
CA ASP A 97 4.41 6.66 5.12
C ASP A 97 4.42 5.12 5.21
N LYS A 98 5.14 4.41 4.33
CA LYS A 98 5.35 2.96 4.48
C LYS A 98 6.12 2.60 5.75
N TYR A 99 7.02 3.45 6.23
CA TYR A 99 7.76 3.19 7.47
C TYR A 99 6.82 3.08 8.67
N VAL A 100 5.69 3.82 8.67
CA VAL A 100 4.66 3.71 9.71
C VAL A 100 4.01 2.33 9.69
N ILE A 101 3.68 1.81 8.51
CA ILE A 101 3.12 0.45 8.36
C ILE A 101 4.13 -0.59 8.85
N TRP A 102 5.40 -0.42 8.50
CA TRP A 102 6.49 -1.31 8.93
C TRP A 102 6.66 -1.35 10.43
N ASP A 103 6.59 -0.19 11.10
CA ASP A 103 6.74 -0.11 12.54
C ASP A 103 5.56 -0.71 13.29
N ILE A 104 4.32 -0.40 12.89
CA ILE A 104 3.11 -0.88 13.57
C ILE A 104 2.95 -2.40 13.42
N LEU A 105 3.18 -2.93 12.22
CA LEU A 105 2.95 -4.35 11.93
C LEU A 105 4.20 -5.23 12.09
N LYS A 106 5.37 -4.63 12.36
CA LYS A 106 6.68 -5.31 12.37
C LYS A 106 6.87 -6.16 11.11
N VAL A 107 6.63 -5.55 9.95
CA VAL A 107 6.49 -6.26 8.66
C VAL A 107 7.72 -7.10 8.31
N GLU A 108 8.91 -6.53 8.48
CA GLU A 108 10.16 -7.23 8.15
C GLU A 108 10.40 -8.45 9.06
N GLU A 109 10.07 -8.33 10.35
CA GLU A 109 10.18 -9.44 11.30
C GLU A 109 9.15 -10.55 11.00
N ASN A 110 7.90 -10.16 10.78
CA ASN A 110 6.78 -11.09 10.70
C ASN A 110 6.66 -11.81 9.36
N ILE A 111 6.89 -11.09 8.25
CA ILE A 111 6.71 -11.63 6.89
C ILE A 111 7.91 -11.38 5.97
N GLY A 112 8.95 -10.69 6.46
CA GLY A 112 10.21 -10.60 5.77
C GLY A 112 10.25 -9.67 4.56
N ILE A 113 9.24 -8.81 4.38
CA ILE A 113 9.28 -7.75 3.37
C ILE A 113 10.09 -6.59 3.95
N SER A 114 11.13 -6.13 3.25
CA SER A 114 11.95 -4.99 3.66
C SER A 114 11.63 -3.74 2.82
N LEU A 115 12.08 -2.58 3.30
CA LEU A 115 12.05 -1.32 2.57
C LEU A 115 13.46 -0.91 2.15
N THR A 116 13.62 -0.45 0.91
CA THR A 116 14.83 0.27 0.48
C THR A 116 14.86 1.67 1.10
N GLU A 117 15.98 2.37 0.96
CA GLU A 117 16.12 3.79 1.38
C GLU A 117 15.06 4.70 0.73
N SER A 118 14.61 4.37 -0.49
CA SER A 118 13.54 5.06 -1.22
C SER A 118 12.13 4.56 -0.89
N ALA A 119 11.97 3.74 0.16
CA ALA A 119 10.71 3.13 0.59
C ALA A 119 10.02 2.30 -0.52
N MET A 120 10.84 1.61 -1.34
CA MET A 120 10.37 0.53 -2.22
C MET A 120 10.36 -0.79 -1.47
N MET A 121 9.36 -1.61 -1.70
CA MET A 121 9.21 -2.90 -1.02
C MET A 121 10.03 -3.99 -1.71
N VAL A 122 10.65 -4.86 -0.91
CA VAL A 122 11.36 -6.04 -1.37
C VAL A 122 10.82 -7.26 -0.63
N PRO A 123 10.21 -8.26 -1.31
CA PRO A 123 10.13 -8.43 -2.77
C PRO A 123 9.24 -7.40 -3.49
N ALA A 124 9.47 -7.21 -4.79
CA ALA A 124 8.75 -6.21 -5.59
C ALA A 124 7.25 -6.52 -5.72
N ALA A 125 6.88 -7.80 -5.81
CA ALA A 125 5.50 -8.27 -5.80
C ALA A 125 4.91 -8.22 -4.37
N SER A 126 4.75 -7.00 -3.87
CA SER A 126 4.23 -6.70 -2.54
C SER A 126 3.28 -5.50 -2.59
N VAL A 127 2.29 -5.49 -1.70
CA VAL A 127 1.33 -4.40 -1.55
C VAL A 127 1.22 -4.05 -0.08
N SER A 128 1.22 -2.76 0.25
CA SER A 128 1.02 -2.28 1.61
C SER A 128 0.13 -1.05 1.62
N GLY A 129 -0.69 -0.90 2.65
CA GLY A 129 -1.55 0.27 2.79
C GLY A 129 -2.26 0.31 4.13
N PHE A 130 -3.18 1.25 4.23
CA PHE A 130 -4.07 1.43 5.38
C PHE A 130 -5.46 0.88 5.09
N TYR A 131 -6.31 0.78 6.11
CA TYR A 131 -7.73 0.52 6.00
C TYR A 131 -8.54 1.62 6.69
N PHE A 132 -9.54 2.15 5.99
CA PHE A 132 -10.52 3.08 6.54
C PHE A 132 -11.93 2.53 6.32
N ALA A 133 -12.72 2.44 7.41
CA ALA A 133 -14.05 1.86 7.38
C ALA A 133 -15.18 2.88 7.15
N ASN A 134 -14.87 4.19 7.18
CA ASN A 134 -15.88 5.23 7.06
C ASN A 134 -16.64 5.11 5.71
N PRO A 135 -17.99 5.09 5.69
CA PRO A 135 -18.76 4.92 4.46
C PRO A 135 -18.65 6.05 3.45
N GLU A 136 -18.21 7.23 3.88
CA GLU A 136 -17.96 8.39 3.01
C GLU A 136 -16.51 8.47 2.52
N SER A 137 -15.64 7.55 2.96
CA SER A 137 -14.26 7.49 2.52
C SER A 137 -14.19 7.19 1.02
N ARG A 138 -13.31 7.91 0.32
CA ARG A 138 -13.12 7.79 -1.12
C ARG A 138 -11.68 8.10 -1.49
N TYR A 139 -11.22 7.53 -2.61
CA TYR A 139 -9.97 7.94 -3.22
C TYR A 139 -10.12 9.33 -3.84
N PHE A 140 -9.16 10.20 -3.56
CA PHE A 140 -9.05 11.53 -4.17
C PHE A 140 -7.60 11.86 -4.44
N SER A 141 -7.33 12.73 -5.41
CA SER A 141 -6.00 13.28 -5.60
C SER A 141 -5.84 14.51 -4.72
N ILE A 142 -4.72 14.61 -4.00
CA ILE A 142 -4.43 15.79 -3.19
C ILE A 142 -4.14 17.05 -4.04
N GLY A 143 -3.82 16.88 -5.32
CA GLY A 143 -3.44 17.98 -6.21
C GLY A 143 -2.06 18.57 -5.87
N LYS A 144 -1.86 19.84 -6.24
CA LYS A 144 -0.65 20.58 -5.91
C LYS A 144 -0.74 21.15 -4.50
N ILE A 145 0.32 21.00 -3.69
CA ILE A 145 0.40 21.50 -2.31
C ILE A 145 1.37 22.69 -2.23
N THR A 146 1.07 23.63 -1.35
CA THR A 146 1.89 24.84 -1.19
C THR A 146 3.15 24.55 -0.37
N LYS A 147 4.12 25.46 -0.45
CA LYS A 147 5.34 25.41 0.36
C LYS A 147 5.02 25.37 1.86
N GLU A 148 4.04 26.14 2.33
CA GLU A 148 3.63 26.15 3.74
C GLU A 148 3.08 24.78 4.18
N GLN A 149 2.38 24.06 3.30
CA GLN A 149 1.90 22.71 3.60
C GLN A 149 3.06 21.70 3.70
N ILE A 150 4.09 21.84 2.86
CA ILE A 150 5.30 21.02 2.92
C ILE A 150 6.07 21.33 4.20
N GLU A 151 6.20 22.60 4.59
CA GLU A 151 6.82 23.02 5.86
C GLU A 151 6.11 22.45 7.08
N PHE A 152 4.78 22.52 7.08
CA PHE A 152 3.97 21.91 8.12
C PHE A 152 4.21 20.39 8.21
N TRP A 153 4.16 19.70 7.07
CA TRP A 153 4.36 18.24 7.02
C TRP A 153 5.77 17.82 7.45
N ALA A 154 6.81 18.55 7.03
CA ALA A 154 8.19 18.32 7.42
C ALA A 154 8.36 18.37 8.94
N LYS A 155 7.74 19.38 9.58
CA LYS A 155 7.75 19.54 11.03
C LYS A 155 7.03 18.41 11.75
N GLU A 156 5.85 18.01 11.29
CA GLU A 156 5.10 16.90 11.91
C GLU A 156 5.81 15.55 11.78
N LYS A 157 6.60 15.38 10.71
CA LYS A 157 7.43 14.19 10.46
C LYS A 157 8.80 14.23 11.14
N ASP A 158 9.18 15.37 11.72
CA ASP A 158 10.53 15.64 12.25
C ASP A 158 11.65 15.41 11.22
N ILE A 159 11.44 15.92 9.98
CA ILE A 159 12.42 15.83 8.88
C ILE A 159 12.77 17.21 8.33
N SER A 160 13.88 17.29 7.59
CA SER A 160 14.29 18.52 6.92
C SER A 160 13.36 18.91 5.77
N MET A 161 13.35 20.20 5.43
CA MET A 161 12.60 20.70 4.26
C MET A 161 13.03 20.07 2.94
N ASP A 162 14.32 19.85 2.75
CA ASP A 162 14.85 19.25 1.52
C ASP A 162 14.39 17.79 1.39
N GLU A 163 14.40 17.06 2.51
CA GLU A 163 13.88 15.69 2.55
C GLU A 163 12.37 15.66 2.29
N ALA A 164 11.62 16.59 2.89
CA ALA A 164 10.19 16.68 2.66
C ALA A 164 9.85 16.99 1.19
N HIS A 165 10.56 17.94 0.58
CA HIS A 165 10.44 18.23 -0.84
C HIS A 165 10.78 17.01 -1.71
N ARG A 166 11.79 16.22 -1.34
CA ARG A 166 12.12 14.99 -2.07
C ARG A 166 10.95 13.99 -2.04
N TRP A 167 10.38 13.73 -0.87
CA TRP A 167 9.26 12.80 -0.70
C TRP A 167 7.96 13.27 -1.35
N LEU A 168 7.73 14.58 -1.42
CA LEU A 168 6.49 15.20 -1.95
C LEU A 168 6.69 15.88 -3.31
N SER A 169 7.80 15.61 -4.00
CA SER A 169 8.17 16.25 -5.27
C SER A 169 7.10 16.13 -6.36
N SER A 170 6.35 15.02 -6.39
CA SER A 170 5.26 14.80 -7.36
C SER A 170 4.08 15.78 -7.19
N VAL A 171 3.90 16.32 -5.99
CA VAL A 171 2.74 17.14 -5.60
C VAL A 171 3.11 18.55 -5.16
N ALA A 172 4.39 18.87 -4.96
CA ALA A 172 4.81 20.24 -4.67
C ALA A 172 4.39 21.20 -5.80
N ALA A 173 3.77 22.32 -5.43
CA ALA A 173 3.64 23.49 -6.30
C ALA A 173 5.02 24.17 -6.38
N ASP A 174 5.47 24.45 -7.60
CA ASP A 174 6.73 25.17 -7.84
C ASP A 174 6.71 26.58 -7.23
#